data_AF-A0A920F0Q3-F1
#
_entry.id   AF-A0A920F0Q3-F1
#
_cell.length_a   1.000
_cell.length_b   1.000
_cell.length_c   1.000
_cell.angle_alpha   90.00
_cell.angle_beta   90.00
_cell.angle_gamma   90.00
#
_symmetry.space_group_name_H-M   'P 1'
#
loop_
_entity.id
_entity.type
_entity.pdbx_description
1 polymer ?
#
loop_
_entity_poly.entity_id
_entity_poly.type
_entity_poly.pdbx_seq_one_letter_code
_entity_poly.pdbx_strand_id
1 'polypeptide(L)'
;MQERTVTVAGNHYDLSKPYFVLATQNPIEQEGTYPLPEAQLDRFMFAINLEYPTFDEEVAVVKQTTSTHVGDLMSFLMLLLF
;
A
#
# COMPACT_ATOMS: atom_id res chain seq x y z
N MET A 1 11.12 -3.60 -7.59
CA MET A 1 10.05 -4.60 -7.78
C MET A 1 10.63 -5.93 -8.22
N GLN A 2 11.17 -6.02 -9.45
CA GLN A 2 11.60 -7.29 -10.04
C GLN A 2 13.10 -7.56 -9.85
N GLU A 3 13.93 -6.53 -9.98
CA GLU A 3 15.39 -6.64 -9.82
C GLU A 3 15.84 -6.76 -8.35
N ARG A 4 14.96 -6.40 -7.39
CA ARG A 4 15.21 -6.48 -5.93
C ARG A 4 16.45 -5.73 -5.41
N THR A 5 17.03 -4.89 -6.25
CA THR A 5 18.18 -4.08 -5.91
C THR A 5 18.02 -2.69 -6.50
N VAL A 6 18.58 -1.68 -5.83
CA VAL A 6 18.52 -0.28 -6.25
C VAL A 6 19.94 0.26 -6.37
N THR A 7 20.24 0.93 -7.49
CA THR A 7 21.53 1.60 -7.68
C THR A 7 21.33 3.11 -7.64
N VAL A 8 22.04 3.79 -6.74
CA VAL A 8 22.00 5.26 -6.62
C VAL A 8 23.42 5.79 -6.59
N ALA A 9 23.73 6.71 -7.51
CA ALA A 9 25.06 7.33 -7.64
C ALA A 9 26.22 6.29 -7.68
N GLY A 10 26.02 5.17 -8.39
CA GLY A 10 27.01 4.09 -8.53
C GLY A 10 27.09 3.11 -7.35
N ASN A 11 26.34 3.34 -6.27
CA ASN A 11 26.27 2.42 -5.13
C ASN A 11 25.06 1.49 -5.26
N HIS A 12 25.29 0.20 -5.01
CA HIS A 12 24.28 -0.85 -5.12
C HIS A 12 23.72 -1.21 -3.74
N TYR A 13 22.40 -1.23 -3.60
CA TYR A 13 21.70 -1.49 -2.34
C TYR A 13 20.67 -2.61 -2.51
N ASP A 14 20.91 -3.73 -1.86
CA ASP A 14 19.99 -4.87 -1.84
C ASP A 14 18.77 -4.61 -0.95
N LEU A 15 17.59 -4.99 -1.42
CA LEU A 15 16.38 -4.95 -0.62
C LEU A 15 16.33 -6.18 0.32
N SER A 16 16.05 -5.94 1.61
CA SER A 16 15.92 -7.00 2.61
C SER A 16 14.72 -7.91 2.31
N LYS A 17 14.84 -9.20 2.63
CA LYS A 17 13.77 -10.20 2.43
C LYS A 17 13.03 -10.44 3.76
N PRO A 18 11.69 -10.54 3.77
CA PRO A 18 10.79 -10.43 2.61
C PRO A 18 10.53 -8.97 2.22
N TYR A 19 10.31 -8.75 0.92
CA TYR A 19 9.96 -7.44 0.36
C TYR A 19 8.66 -7.56 -0.43
N PHE A 20 7.67 -6.74 -0.05
CA PHE A 20 6.39 -6.64 -0.73
C PHE A 20 6.11 -5.18 -1.08
N VAL A 21 5.48 -4.96 -2.22
CA VAL A 21 5.00 -3.62 -2.61
C VAL A 21 3.49 -3.62 -2.59
N LEU A 22 2.93 -2.66 -1.86
CA LEU A 22 1.53 -2.29 -1.92
C LEU A 22 1.46 -0.92 -2.58
N ALA A 23 0.66 -0.79 -3.64
CA ALA A 23 0.40 0.48 -4.30
C ALA A 23 -1.10 0.72 -4.30
N THR A 24 -1.51 1.95 -4.01
CA THR A 24 -2.89 2.40 -4.16
C THR A 24 -2.98 3.29 -5.40
N GLN A 25 -4.13 3.26 -6.05
CA GLN A 25 -4.49 4.21 -7.10
C GLN A 25 -5.65 5.03 -6.59
N ASN A 26 -5.51 6.35 -6.58
CA ASN A 26 -6.62 7.23 -6.23
C ASN A 26 -7.47 7.45 -7.50
N PRO A 27 -8.73 6.98 -7.54
CA PRO A 27 -9.56 7.07 -8.73
C PRO A 27 -10.09 8.49 -9.00
N ILE A 28 -9.97 9.42 -8.05
CA ILE A 28 -10.46 10.80 -8.22
C ILE A 28 -9.38 11.73 -8.79
N GLU A 29 -9.64 12.27 -9.98
CA GLU A 29 -8.75 13.23 -10.65
C GLU A 29 -8.94 14.64 -10.09
N GLN A 30 -8.24 14.99 -8.99
CA GLN A 30 -8.26 16.38 -8.50
C GLN A 30 -7.06 17.21 -8.99
N GLU A 31 -5.90 16.60 -9.21
CA GLU A 31 -4.76 17.26 -9.88
C GLU A 31 -3.93 16.22 -10.65
N GLY A 32 -4.09 16.15 -11.98
CA GLY A 32 -3.14 15.51 -12.91
C GLY A 32 -2.52 14.18 -12.47
N THR A 33 -3.32 13.13 -12.27
CA THR A 33 -2.79 11.79 -12.01
C THR A 33 -2.17 11.22 -13.29
N TYR A 34 -0.90 10.83 -13.24
CA TYR A 34 -0.27 10.05 -14.30
C TYR A 34 -0.60 8.57 -14.08
N PRO A 35 -1.54 7.98 -14.83
CA PRO A 35 -1.85 6.58 -14.65
C PRO A 35 -0.59 5.75 -14.91
N LEU A 36 -0.39 4.73 -14.08
CA LEU A 36 0.67 3.75 -14.29
C LEU A 36 0.46 3.12 -15.69
N PRO A 37 1.46 3.11 -16.56
CA PRO A 37 1.37 2.41 -17.84
C PRO A 37 1.04 0.93 -17.62
N GLU A 38 0.30 0.31 -18.53
CA GLU A 38 -0.12 -1.10 -18.44
C GLU A 38 1.05 -2.06 -18.16
N ALA A 39 2.19 -1.84 -18.82
CA ALA A 39 3.41 -2.63 -18.60
C ALA A 39 4.00 -2.52 -17.18
N GLN A 40 3.63 -1.49 -16.41
CA GLN A 40 4.00 -1.38 -14.99
C GLN A 40 2.98 -2.07 -14.08
N LEU A 41 1.70 -2.08 -14.47
CA LEU A 41 0.65 -2.81 -13.76
C LEU A 41 0.85 -4.33 -13.83
N ASP A 42 1.38 -4.84 -14.95
CA ASP A 42 1.74 -6.25 -15.15
C ASP A 42 2.76 -6.78 -14.12
N ARG A 43 3.47 -5.89 -13.42
CA ARG A 43 4.45 -6.26 -12.39
C ARG A 43 3.83 -6.60 -11.04
N PHE A 44 2.52 -6.40 -10.89
CA PHE A 44 1.77 -6.73 -9.68
C PHE A 44 1.11 -8.10 -9.82
N MET A 45 1.22 -8.92 -8.78
CA MET A 45 0.58 -10.24 -8.77
C MET A 45 -0.94 -10.14 -8.61
N PHE A 46 -1.43 -9.10 -7.94
CA PHE A 46 -2.85 -8.90 -7.65
C PHE A 46 -3.23 -7.43 -7.80
N ALA A 47 -4.42 -7.19 -8.32
CA ALA A 47 -5.11 -5.91 -8.25
C ALA A 47 -6.42 -6.14 -7.46
N ILE A 48 -6.60 -5.38 -6.38
CA ILE A 48 -7.77 -5.48 -5.51
C ILE A 48 -8.57 -4.19 -5.66
N ASN A 49 -9.83 -4.32 -6.08
CA ASN A 49 -10.76 -3.21 -6.08
C ASN A 49 -11.36 -3.10 -4.68
N LEU A 50 -11.12 -1.98 -4.00
CA LEU A 50 -11.73 -1.70 -2.72
C LEU A 50 -13.08 -1.02 -2.92
N GLU A 51 -14.10 -1.60 -2.29
CA GLU A 51 -15.42 -0.99 -2.14
C GLU A 51 -15.55 -0.41 -0.72
N TYR A 52 -16.50 0.50 -0.53
CA TYR A 52 -16.80 1.00 0.80
C TYR A 52 -17.48 -0.10 1.63
N PRO A 53 -17.11 -0.24 2.92
CA PRO A 53 -17.76 -1.20 3.80
C PRO A 53 -19.25 -0.88 3.93
N THR A 54 -20.04 -1.90 4.21
CA THR A 54 -21.43 -1.71 4.61
C THR A 54 -21.50 -0.95 5.94
N PHE A 55 -22.66 -0.36 6.25
CA PHE A 55 -22.85 0.37 7.50
C PHE A 55 -22.51 -0.48 8.74
N ASP A 56 -22.93 -1.74 8.76
CA ASP A 56 -22.67 -2.64 9.90
C ASP A 56 -21.17 -2.98 10.04
N GLU A 57 -20.46 -3.14 8.92
CA GLU A 57 -19.01 -3.35 8.89
C GLU A 57 -18.25 -2.10 9.33
N GLU A 58 -18.67 -0.91 8.89
CA GLU A 58 -18.10 0.37 9.31
C GLU A 58 -18.25 0.56 10.82
N VAL A 59 -19.44 0.30 11.37
CA VAL A 59 -19.69 0.33 12.82
C VAL A 59 -18.79 -0.67 13.56
N ALA A 60 -18.55 -1.85 13.01
CA ALA A 60 -17.64 -2.84 13.59
C ALA A 60 -16.17 -2.36 13.58
N VAL A 61 -15.71 -1.77 12.47
CA VAL A 61 -14.36 -1.19 12.33
C VAL A 61 -14.15 -0.08 13.36
N VAL A 62 -15.11 0.84 13.51
CA VAL A 62 -15.02 1.92 14.50
C VAL A 62 -14.91 1.36 15.91
N LYS A 63 -15.74 0.37 16.27
CA LYS A 63 -15.69 -0.27 17.60
C LYS A 63 -14.35 -0.96 17.89
N GLN A 64 -13.73 -1.60 16.89
CA GLN A 64 -12.44 -2.28 17.05
C GLN A 64 -11.27 -1.29 17.16
N THR A 65 -11.24 -0.29 16.29
CA THR A 65 -10.13 0.69 16.18
C THR A 65 -10.13 1.74 17.30
N THR A 66 -11.29 2.04 17.89
CA THR A 66 -11.41 2.96 19.03
C THR A 66 -11.24 2.28 20.39
N SER A 67 -11.12 0.94 20.42
CA SER A 67 -10.78 0.23 21.65
C SER A 67 -9.28 0.34 21.92
N THR A 68 -8.90 0.69 23.15
CA THR A 68 -7.51 0.87 23.56
C THR A 68 -6.78 -0.48 23.66
N HIS A 69 -6.45 -1.09 22.53
CA HIS A 69 -5.53 -2.23 22.46
C HIS A 69 -4.15 -1.74 22.05
N VAL A 70 -3.22 -1.70 23.01
CA VAL A 70 -1.78 -1.55 22.76
C VAL A 70 -1.28 -2.90 22.21
N GLY A 71 -1.50 -3.11 20.91
CA GLY A 71 -0.88 -4.22 20.18
C GLY A 71 0.58 -3.87 19.91
N ASP A 72 1.49 -4.78 20.25
CA ASP A 72 2.92 -4.66 19.94
C ASP A 72 3.09 -4.43 18.43
N LEU A 73 3.49 -3.21 18.06
CA LEU A 73 3.65 -2.80 16.67
C LEU A 73 4.91 -3.49 16.13
N MET A 74 4.78 -4.73 15.67
CA MET A 74 5.71 -5.24 14.66
C MET A 74 5.73 -4.22 13.53
N SER A 75 6.93 -3.68 13.27
CA SER A 75 7.21 -2.58 12.35
C SER A 75 6.62 -2.82 10.96
N PHE A 76 5.35 -2.46 10.80
CA PHE A 76 4.60 -2.41 9.54
C PHE A 76 3.62 -1.24 9.62
N LEU A 77 4.12 -0.08 10.06
CA LEU A 77 3.37 1.16 10.00
C LEU A 77 3.57 1.78 8.61
N MET A 78 2.79 1.33 7.63
CA MET A 78 2.57 2.12 6.42
C MET A 78 1.37 3.03 6.66
N LEU A 79 1.66 4.18 7.25
CA LEU A 79 0.69 5.26 7.41
C LEU A 79 0.43 5.86 6.03
N LEU A 80 -0.61 5.39 5.34
CA LEU A 80 -1.15 6.04 4.15
C LEU A 80 -2.13 7.13 4.63
N LEU A 81 -1.56 8.30 4.97
CA LEU A 81 -2.31 9.55 4.91
C LEU A 81 -2.38 9.98 3.45
N PHE A 82 -3.55 10.50 3.05
CA PHE A 82 -3.75 11.21 1.79
C PHE A 82 -2.70 12.29 1.56
#